data_AF-A0A2T8HPM7-F1
#
_entry.id   AF-A0A2T8HPM7-F1
#
_cell.length_a   1.000
_cell.length_b   1.000
_cell.length_c   1.000
_cell.angle_alpha   90.00
_cell.angle_beta   90.00
_cell.angle_gamma   90.00
#
_symmetry.space_group_name_H-M   'P 1'
#
loop_
_entity.id
_entity.type
_entity.pdbx_description
1 polymer ?
#
loop_
_entity_poly.entity_id
_entity_poly.type
_entity_poly.pdbx_seq_one_letter_code
_entity_poly.pdbx_strand_id
1 'polypeptide(L)'
;MAETELERAEKRYAQAKARLQALKNRESTRQRKLDTRRKVILGGALLDLAERDSGAAAMLDRLIRNLPREQDRKAFADWNMPSPAPSSSDPDTSS
;
A
#
# COMPACT_ATOMS: atom_id res chain seq x y z
N MET A 1 7.81 42.37 35.22
CA MET A 1 7.98 41.19 36.11
C MET A 1 8.99 40.28 35.45
N ALA A 2 10.09 39.95 36.13
CA ALA A 2 11.11 39.06 35.57
C ALA A 2 10.51 37.67 35.43
N GLU A 3 10.65 37.06 34.24
CA GLU A 3 10.33 35.64 34.02
C GLU A 3 10.98 34.82 35.13
N THR A 4 10.16 34.03 35.81
CA THR A 4 10.67 33.13 36.85
C THR A 4 11.54 32.06 36.20
N GLU A 5 12.54 31.55 36.92
CA GLU A 5 13.38 30.44 36.46
C GLU A 5 12.54 29.22 36.05
N LEU A 6 11.38 29.05 36.68
CA LEU A 6 10.38 28.03 36.35
C LEU A 6 9.81 28.23 34.95
N GLU A 7 9.41 29.45 34.59
CA GLU A 7 8.87 29.75 33.25
C GLU A 7 9.93 29.54 32.15
N ARG A 8 11.20 29.85 32.43
CA ARG A 8 12.31 29.56 31.53
C ARG A 8 12.58 28.06 31.37
N ALA A 9 12.40 27.28 32.43
CA ALA A 9 12.54 25.82 32.39
C ALA A 9 11.39 25.19 31.59
N GLU A 10 10.16 25.63 31.80
CA GLU A 10 8.98 25.17 31.06
C GLU A 10 9.08 25.49 29.56
N LYS A 11 9.49 26.71 29.21
CA LYS A 11 9.73 27.08 27.79
C LYS A 11 10.75 26.17 27.12
N ARG A 12 11.86 25.86 27.81
CA ARG A 12 12.89 24.93 27.31
C ARG A 12 12.36 23.50 27.15
N TYR A 13 11.59 23.01 28.12
CA TYR A 13 10.95 21.70 28.03
C TYR A 13 9.95 21.61 26.88
N ALA A 14 9.08 22.62 26.73
CA ALA A 14 8.11 22.68 25.64
C ALA A 14 8.79 22.68 24.27
N GLN A 15 9.88 23.45 24.11
CA GLN A 15 10.68 23.44 22.88
C GLN A 15 11.34 22.08 22.62
N ALA A 16 11.93 21.45 23.63
CA ALA A 16 12.53 20.13 23.49
C ALA A 16 11.49 19.06 23.12
N LYS A 17 10.32 19.09 23.75
CA LYS A 17 9.19 18.20 23.45
C LYS A 17 8.68 18.40 22.03
N ALA A 18 8.53 19.65 21.58
CA ALA A 18 8.13 19.97 20.22
C ALA A 18 9.14 19.45 19.18
N ARG A 19 10.45 19.62 19.44
CA ARG A 19 11.53 19.07 18.59
C ARG A 19 11.47 17.55 18.51
N LEU A 20 11.29 16.87 19.65
CA LEU A 20 11.17 15.41 19.70
C LEU A 20 9.94 14.92 18.93
N GLN A 21 8.79 15.59 19.06
CA GLN A 21 7.61 15.25 18.29
C GLN A 21 7.81 15.46 16.79
N ALA A 22 8.48 16.54 16.38
CA ALA A 22 8.79 16.81 14.98
C ALA A 22 9.69 15.71 14.38
N LEU A 23 10.68 15.22 15.13
CA LEU A 23 11.53 14.11 14.69
C LEU A 23 10.74 12.81 14.55
N LYS A 24 9.91 12.45 15.54
CA LYS A 24 9.03 11.28 15.46
C LYS A 24 8.08 11.33 14.25
N ASN A 25 7.51 12.51 13.99
CA ASN A 25 6.62 12.71 12.85
C ASN A 25 7.38 12.57 11.52
N ARG A 26 8.63 13.02 11.44
CA ARG A 26 9.47 12.85 10.25
C ARG A 26 9.80 11.38 10.00
N GLU A 27 10.13 10.63 11.05
CA GLU A 27 10.40 9.20 10.95
C GLU A 27 9.16 8.41 10.51
N SER A 28 8.00 8.66 11.13
CA SER A 28 6.76 7.99 10.75
C SER A 28 6.36 8.31 9.31
N THR A 29 6.56 9.56 8.88
CA THR A 29 6.35 9.97 7.49
C THR A 29 7.30 9.24 6.53
N ARG A 30 8.58 9.13 6.89
CA ARG A 30 9.57 8.40 6.07
C ARG A 30 9.22 6.91 5.98
N GLN A 31 8.84 6.29 7.09
CA GLN A 31 8.43 4.88 7.11
C GLN A 31 7.19 4.64 6.24
N ARG A 32 6.16 5.50 6.35
CA ARG A 32 4.97 5.42 5.50
C ARG A 32 5.31 5.56 4.01
N LYS A 33 6.18 6.51 3.64
CA LYS A 33 6.64 6.65 2.25
C LYS A 33 7.32 5.39 1.72
N LEU A 34 8.19 4.77 2.52
CA LEU A 34 8.86 3.53 2.14
C LEU A 34 7.86 2.36 2.03
N ASP A 35 6.93 2.24 2.97
CA ASP A 35 5.88 1.22 2.96
C ASP A 35 4.97 1.35 1.73
N THR A 36 4.49 2.57 1.44
CA THR A 36 3.72 2.85 0.21
C THR A 36 4.51 2.47 -1.03
N ARG A 37 5.80 2.83 -1.12
CA ARG A 37 6.63 2.46 -2.26
C ARG A 37 6.76 0.94 -2.43
N ARG A 38 6.96 0.20 -1.33
CA ARG A 38 7.02 -1.28 -1.37
C ARG A 38 5.72 -1.89 -1.86
N LYS A 39 4.57 -1.38 -1.37
CA LYS A 39 3.24 -1.83 -1.78
C LYS A 39 2.97 -1.55 -3.26
N VAL A 40 3.36 -0.38 -3.76
CA VAL A 40 3.22 -0.03 -5.19
C VAL A 40 4.08 -0.92 -6.06
N ILE A 41 5.35 -1.13 -5.71
CA ILE A 41 6.26 -1.99 -6.50
C ILE A 41 5.76 -3.44 -6.50
N LEU A 42 5.41 -3.97 -5.33
CA LEU A 42 4.92 -5.35 -5.22
C LEU A 42 3.58 -5.52 -5.95
N GLY A 43 2.68 -4.53 -5.85
CA GLY A 43 1.41 -4.51 -6.57
C GLY A 43 1.63 -4.56 -8.07
N GLY A 44 2.46 -3.67 -8.62
CA GLY A 44 2.80 -3.66 -10.05
C GLY A 44 3.38 -5.00 -10.51
N ALA A 45 4.36 -5.54 -9.79
CA ALA A 45 4.95 -6.85 -10.11
C ALA A 45 3.94 -8.00 -10.07
N LEU A 46 2.96 -7.95 -9.15
CA LEU A 46 1.89 -8.96 -9.08
C LEU A 46 0.92 -8.84 -10.27
N LEU A 47 0.61 -7.62 -10.72
CA LEU A 47 -0.21 -7.40 -11.93
C LEU A 47 0.51 -7.91 -13.18
N ASP A 48 1.79 -7.58 -13.34
CA ASP A 48 2.62 -8.06 -14.46
C ASP A 48 2.70 -9.60 -14.48
N LEU A 49 2.76 -10.24 -13.31
CA LEU A 49 2.76 -11.69 -13.18
C LEU A 49 1.40 -12.30 -13.58
N ALA A 50 0.29 -11.68 -13.14
CA ALA A 50 -1.06 -12.13 -13.45
C ALA A 50 -1.40 -12.07 -14.95
N GLU A 51 -0.71 -11.24 -15.73
CA GLU A 51 -0.84 -11.24 -17.20
C GLU A 51 -0.26 -12.50 -17.87
N ARG A 52 0.57 -13.28 -17.17
CA ARG A 52 1.33 -14.41 -17.74
C ARG A 52 1.07 -15.73 -17.03
N ASP A 53 0.70 -15.67 -15.75
CA ASP A 53 0.49 -16.84 -14.89
C ASP A 53 -0.96 -16.90 -14.42
N SER A 54 -1.65 -17.99 -14.75
CA SER A 54 -3.06 -18.20 -14.42
C SER A 54 -3.29 -18.43 -12.93
N GLY A 55 -2.31 -18.97 -12.20
CA GLY A 55 -2.35 -19.13 -10.75
C GLY A 55 -2.30 -17.79 -10.03
N ALA A 56 -1.44 -16.87 -10.49
CA ALA A 56 -1.34 -15.51 -9.98
C ALA A 56 -2.62 -14.70 -10.27
N ALA A 57 -3.19 -14.82 -11.47
CA ALA A 57 -4.47 -14.20 -11.81
C ALA A 57 -5.61 -14.71 -10.90
N ALA A 58 -5.70 -16.03 -10.68
CA ALA A 58 -6.70 -16.62 -9.79
C ALA A 58 -6.51 -16.20 -8.33
N MET A 59 -5.27 -16.07 -7.87
CA MET A 59 -4.96 -15.57 -6.53
C MET A 59 -5.39 -14.11 -6.37
N LEU A 60 -5.12 -13.25 -7.35
CA LEU A 60 -5.52 -11.85 -7.36
C LEU A 60 -7.04 -11.71 -7.29
N ASP A 61 -7.77 -12.50 -8.09
CA ASP A 61 -9.24 -12.52 -8.11
C ASP A 61 -9.81 -12.97 -6.75
N ARG A 62 -9.21 -13.99 -6.13
CA ARG A 62 -9.55 -14.40 -4.76
C ARG A 62 -9.29 -13.30 -3.73
N LEU A 63 -8.20 -12.54 -3.85
CA LEU A 63 -7.88 -11.46 -2.92
C LEU A 63 -8.92 -10.32 -2.99
N ILE A 64 -9.29 -9.89 -4.20
CA ILE A 64 -10.28 -8.82 -4.41
C ILE A 64 -11.65 -9.22 -3.88
N ARG A 65 -12.11 -10.44 -4.19
CA ARG A 65 -13.42 -10.93 -3.71
C ARG A 65 -13.51 -11.05 -2.19
N ASN A 66 -12.40 -11.34 -1.51
CA ASN A 66 -12.35 -11.49 -0.05
C ASN A 66 -12.03 -10.18 0.69
N LEU A 67 -12.00 -9.02 0.01
CA LEU A 67 -11.80 -7.74 0.68
C LEU A 67 -12.94 -7.49 1.69
N PRO A 68 -12.62 -7.17 2.96
CA PRO A 68 -13.62 -7.08 4.03
C PRO A 68 -14.51 -5.83 3.90
N ARG A 69 -13.99 -4.76 3.30
CA ARG A 69 -14.70 -3.49 3.15
C ARG A 69 -15.38 -3.41 1.80
N GLU A 70 -16.66 -3.09 1.80
CA GLU A 70 -17.44 -2.93 0.57
C GLU A 70 -16.93 -1.77 -0.30
N GLN A 71 -16.47 -0.68 0.33
CA GLN A 71 -15.86 0.46 -0.37
C GLN A 71 -14.61 0.04 -1.16
N ASP A 72 -13.77 -0.81 -0.57
CA ASP A 72 -12.56 -1.32 -1.23
C ASP A 72 -12.94 -2.25 -2.39
N ARG A 73 -13.98 -3.09 -2.24
CA ARG A 73 -14.50 -3.90 -3.36
C ARG A 73 -15.04 -3.05 -4.51
N LYS A 74 -15.78 -1.97 -4.19
CA LYS A 74 -16.32 -1.03 -5.19
C LYS A 74 -15.22 -0.35 -6.01
N ALA A 75 -14.04 -0.13 -5.43
CA ALA A 75 -12.90 0.42 -6.17
C ALA A 75 -12.43 -0.48 -7.32
N PHE A 76 -12.81 -1.76 -7.33
CA PHE A 76 -12.47 -2.74 -8.36
C PHE A 76 -13.66 -3.16 -9.23
N ALA A 77 -14.85 -2.56 -9.07
CA ALA A 77 -16.06 -2.99 -9.77
C ALA A 77 -15.98 -2.81 -11.30
N ASP A 78 -15.38 -1.70 -11.75
CA ASP A 78 -15.20 -1.38 -13.18
C ASP A 78 -13.78 -1.71 -13.69
N TRP A 79 -12.99 -2.44 -12.90
CA TRP A 79 -11.60 -2.74 -13.23
C TRP A 79 -11.46 -4.08 -13.91
N ASN A 80 -10.87 -4.09 -15.11
CA ASN A 80 -10.60 -5.32 -15.85
C ASN A 80 -9.33 -6.00 -15.29
N MET A 81 -9.50 -7.19 -14.71
CA MET A 81 -8.38 -7.93 -14.13
C MET A 81 -7.43 -8.45 -15.20
N PRO A 82 -6.11 -8.39 -14.96
CA PRO A 82 -5.13 -9.05 -15.82
C PRO A 82 -5.37 -10.56 -15.77
N SER A 83 -5.46 -11.17 -16.95
CA SER A 83 -5.60 -12.60 -17.14
C SER A 83 -4.62 -13.01 -18.24
N PRO A 84 -3.95 -14.17 -18.11
CA PRO A 84 -3.18 -14.69 -19.22
C PRO A 84 -4.10 -14.90 -20.41
N ALA A 85 -3.61 -14.52 -21.59
CA ALA A 85 -4.33 -14.79 -22.83
C ALA A 85 -4.64 -16.29 -22.90
N PRO A 86 -5.87 -16.70 -23.27
CA PRO A 86 -6.16 -18.10 -23.48
C PRO A 86 -5.21 -18.58 -24.58
N SER A 87 -4.28 -19.45 -24.24
CA SER A 87 -3.47 -20.16 -25.21
C SER A 87 -4.44 -20.90 -26.11
N SER A 88 -4.61 -20.41 -27.34
CA SER A 88 -5.35 -21.10 -28.40
C SER A 88 -4.55 -22.34 -28.80
N SER A 89 -4.62 -23.37 -27.97
CA SER A 89 -4.22 -24.73 -28.29
C SER A 89 -5.46 -25.59 -28.14
N ASP A 90 -6.32 -25.53 -29.15
CA ASP A 90 -6.87 -26.69 -29.85
C ASP A 90 -7.52 -26.19 -31.14
N PRO A 91 -7.07 -26.73 -32.28
CA PRO A 91 -7.90 -27.76 -32.88
C PRO A 91 -7.05 -28.89 -33.48
N ASP A 92 -7.23 -30.12 -32.99
CA ASP A 92 -7.31 -31.21 -33.94
C ASP A 92 -8.25 -32.32 -33.46
N THR A 93 -9.51 -32.13 -33.84
CA THR A 93 -10.44 -33.23 -34.03
C THR A 93 -10.12 -33.80 -35.41
N SER A 94 -9.34 -34.90 -35.50
CA SER A 94 -9.32 -35.79 -36.69
C SER A 94 -8.45 -37.05 -36.45
N SER A 95 -9.11 -38.17 -36.14
CA SER A 95 -9.07 -39.46 -36.87
C SER A 95 -9.56 -40.61 -35.99
#